data_AF-A0A2R6DRN1-F1
#
_entry.id   AF-A0A2R6DRN1-F1
#
_cell.length_a   1.000
_cell.length_b   1.000
_cell.length_c   1.000
_cell.angle_alpha   90.00
_cell.angle_beta   90.00
_cell.angle_gamma   90.00
#
_symmetry.space_group_name_H-M   'P 1'
#
loop_
_entity.id
_entity.type
_entity.pdbx_description
1 polymer ?
#
loop_
_entity_poly.entity_id
_entity_poly.type
_entity_poly.pdbx_seq_one_letter_code
_entity_poly.pdbx_strand_id
1 'polypeptide(L)'
;MDNPNPTGVAHRNVERLRGEGRSRQSTAARRLRRHGRLWEVVPVSDVESERAGGAEWTDPGAGALRSPYATAAEALAELRRRDRFLFAVALVNAALAGLFTVLMLVDGRTLLGRNVWTKAWKFATSIPVFTATVGWLLPSLSLAGRVERRASYVIGTAMLIEITLISGQAARGVRSHFNVSTPLDGGVAAAMGLTITVSTLVVVYVLWRILRTRPPLSAPYLWGIRAGMLLFVAASFEGYLMIANGAHSVGVSPSAPGLPVLNWKLTGGDLRIAHFIGLHALQVLPLTGYVASRWDPLSDRDALRVVGGVGALYGLLVAATVVVAALGHPLVRPLPSISTVFALSFLLVAPTWRWTERVVDSHLIAVPAAALYVLLVAPQAVDVATALLSPTLGELTTILSGDVGATVAWVHFLAFDLFVGRWIYLDARGRGVRPLVVSPVLFATLPFGPAGFLAYCVARPAFADG
;
A
#
# COMPACT_ATOMS: atom_id res chain seq x y z
N MET A 1 -14.04 60.76 -49.86
CA MET A 1 -13.60 62.14 -49.55
C MET A 1 -12.81 62.14 -48.27
N ASP A 2 -11.49 62.16 -48.23
CA ASP A 2 -10.41 61.75 -49.13
C ASP A 2 -9.15 62.07 -48.31
N ASN A 3 -8.26 61.10 -48.17
CA ASN A 3 -6.92 61.29 -47.63
C ASN A 3 -6.14 62.22 -48.60
N PRO A 4 -5.09 62.94 -48.16
CA PRO A 4 -3.78 62.28 -48.13
C PRO A 4 -2.80 62.77 -47.04
N ASN A 5 -2.00 61.81 -46.58
CA ASN A 5 -0.67 61.98 -45.99
C ASN A 5 0.35 62.35 -47.10
N PRO A 6 1.48 63.02 -46.79
CA PRO A 6 2.75 62.39 -47.19
C PRO A 6 3.97 62.62 -46.25
N THR A 7 4.64 61.51 -45.91
CA THR A 7 6.09 61.20 -46.03
C THR A 7 7.22 62.19 -45.67
N GLY A 8 8.24 61.66 -44.95
CA GLY A 8 9.68 61.85 -45.29
C GLY A 8 10.60 62.37 -44.17
N VAL A 9 11.43 61.53 -43.54
CA VAL A 9 12.89 61.30 -43.78
C VAL A 9 13.86 62.28 -43.07
N ALA A 10 14.55 61.73 -42.06
CA ALA A 10 15.98 61.80 -41.69
C ALA A 10 16.81 63.12 -41.59
N HIS A 11 17.70 63.06 -40.58
CA HIS A 11 19.09 63.58 -40.49
C HIS A 11 19.45 64.79 -39.61
N ARG A 12 20.37 64.49 -38.68
CA ARG A 12 21.52 65.26 -38.17
C ARG A 12 21.24 66.46 -37.25
N ASN A 13 21.77 66.39 -36.03
CA ASN A 13 22.96 67.18 -35.71
C ASN A 13 23.71 66.60 -34.49
N VAL A 14 24.97 66.26 -34.77
CA VAL A 14 26.05 65.97 -33.83
C VAL A 14 27.02 67.13 -33.98
N GLU A 15 27.24 67.93 -32.92
CA GLU A 15 28.55 68.40 -32.45
C GLU A 15 28.49 69.62 -31.51
N ARG A 16 29.52 69.65 -30.64
CA ARG A 16 30.01 70.70 -29.73
C ARG A 16 29.43 70.68 -28.30
N LEU A 17 30.22 70.64 -27.22
CA LEU A 17 31.67 70.73 -27.01
C LEU A 17 32.02 70.13 -25.64
N ARG A 18 33.29 69.73 -25.51
CA ARG A 18 33.98 69.17 -24.34
C ARG A 18 33.96 70.11 -23.13
N GLY A 19 33.94 69.55 -21.92
CA GLY A 19 34.32 70.26 -20.70
C GLY A 19 34.07 69.45 -19.42
N GLU A 20 35.16 68.93 -18.86
CA GLU A 20 35.37 68.70 -17.42
C GLU A 20 34.82 67.42 -16.76
N GLY A 21 35.72 66.81 -15.99
CA GLY A 21 35.55 65.49 -15.40
C GLY A 21 34.98 65.48 -13.99
N ARG A 22 34.53 64.27 -13.64
CA ARG A 22 34.43 63.71 -12.29
C ARG A 22 33.45 64.39 -11.31
N SER A 23 32.25 63.83 -11.22
CA SER A 23 31.78 63.25 -9.96
C SER A 23 30.89 62.04 -10.23
N ARG A 24 31.21 60.90 -9.61
CA ARG A 24 30.36 59.70 -9.61
C ARG A 24 29.20 59.98 -8.66
N GLN A 25 28.05 60.40 -9.19
CA GLN A 25 26.79 60.21 -8.47
C GLN A 25 26.18 58.88 -8.89
N SER A 26 26.18 57.97 -7.91
CA SER A 26 25.57 56.65 -7.93
C SER A 26 24.11 56.72 -8.41
N THR A 27 23.82 56.05 -9.52
CA THR A 27 22.46 55.71 -9.93
C THR A 27 21.88 54.74 -8.89
N ALA A 28 21.12 55.28 -7.93
CA ALA A 28 20.44 54.45 -6.94
C ALA A 28 19.47 53.50 -7.65
N ALA A 29 19.72 52.19 -7.57
CA ALA A 29 18.83 51.17 -8.09
C ALA A 29 17.46 51.32 -7.40
N ARG A 30 16.39 51.46 -8.18
CA ARG A 30 15.01 51.55 -7.70
C ARG A 30 14.31 50.23 -8.00
N ARG A 31 13.74 49.57 -6.98
CA ARG A 31 12.94 48.34 -7.16
C ARG A 31 11.46 48.63 -6.98
N LEU A 32 10.64 47.96 -7.79
CA LEU A 32 9.18 48.03 -7.73
C LEU A 32 8.66 47.03 -6.71
N ARG A 33 7.86 47.49 -5.74
CA ARG A 33 7.20 46.67 -4.72
C ARG A 33 5.71 46.65 -5.02
N ARG A 34 5.09 45.46 -4.94
CA ARG A 34 3.66 45.26 -5.24
C ARG A 34 2.84 45.23 -3.96
N HIS A 35 1.94 46.19 -3.79
CA HIS A 35 0.89 46.12 -2.77
C HIS A 35 -0.47 45.96 -3.46
N GLY A 36 -0.98 44.73 -3.48
CA GLY A 36 -2.24 44.40 -4.16
C GLY A 36 -2.17 44.64 -5.68
N ARG A 37 -2.97 45.59 -6.20
CA ARG A 37 -3.08 45.93 -7.63
C ARG A 37 -2.25 47.14 -8.07
N LEU A 38 -1.45 47.75 -7.20
CA LEU A 38 -0.61 48.89 -7.52
C LEU A 38 0.88 48.61 -7.25
N TRP A 39 1.73 49.26 -8.04
CA TRP A 39 3.18 49.17 -7.96
C TRP A 39 3.76 50.49 -7.44
N GLU A 40 4.59 50.41 -6.42
CA GLU A 40 5.27 51.56 -5.82
C GLU A 40 6.78 51.41 -5.92
N VAL A 41 7.49 52.53 -6.11
CA VAL A 41 8.94 52.57 -6.30
C VAL A 41 9.61 52.97 -4.98
N VAL A 42 10.39 52.07 -4.38
CA VAL A 42 11.02 52.31 -3.07
C VAL A 42 12.56 52.36 -3.19
N PRO A 43 13.26 53.25 -2.46
CA PRO A 43 14.72 53.29 -2.40
C PRO A 43 15.32 52.06 -1.71
N VAL A 44 16.49 51.59 -2.17
CA VAL A 44 17.14 50.36 -1.66
C VAL A 44 17.66 50.48 -0.21
N SER A 45 17.94 51.70 0.27
CA SER A 45 18.46 51.94 1.63
C SER A 45 17.50 51.52 2.75
N ASP A 46 16.19 51.58 2.50
CA ASP A 46 15.17 51.33 3.51
C ASP A 46 14.90 49.83 3.70
N VAL A 47 15.42 48.98 2.80
CA VAL A 47 15.29 47.52 2.87
C VAL A 47 16.39 46.88 3.72
N GLU A 48 17.53 47.56 3.88
CA GLU A 48 18.67 47.04 4.65
C GLU A 48 18.57 47.36 6.15
N SER A 49 17.92 48.45 6.55
CA SER A 49 17.70 48.78 7.96
C SER A 49 16.69 47.87 8.67
N GLU A 50 15.78 47.21 7.94
CA GLU A 50 14.87 46.20 8.51
C GLU A 50 15.56 44.83 8.71
N ARG A 51 16.72 44.57 8.08
CA ARG A 51 17.45 43.30 8.25
C ARG A 51 18.29 43.25 9.53
N ALA A 52 18.53 44.38 10.20
CA ALA A 52 19.33 44.47 11.41
C ALA A 52 18.52 44.39 12.72
N GLY A 53 17.18 44.40 12.64
CA GLY A 53 16.29 44.17 13.77
C GLY A 53 15.93 42.68 13.86
N GLY A 54 16.45 41.99 14.88
CA GLY A 54 16.25 40.56 15.09
C GLY A 54 14.78 40.13 15.05
N ALA A 55 14.38 39.56 13.92
CA ALA A 55 13.30 38.62 13.83
C ALA A 55 13.93 37.29 13.43
N GLU A 56 13.90 36.34 14.35
CA GLU A 56 14.20 34.93 14.12
C GLU A 56 13.47 34.49 12.84
N TRP A 57 14.23 34.31 11.77
CA TRP A 57 13.73 33.84 10.48
C TRP A 57 13.39 32.36 10.65
N THR A 58 12.19 32.07 11.14
CA THR A 58 11.64 30.71 11.02
C THR A 58 11.36 30.47 9.54
N ASP A 59 12.22 29.69 8.91
CA ASP A 59 12.08 29.20 7.55
C ASP A 59 10.62 28.74 7.29
N PRO A 60 9.82 29.43 6.44
CA PRO A 60 8.47 29.00 6.12
C PRO A 60 8.41 27.77 5.19
N GLY A 61 9.56 27.21 4.79
CA GLY A 61 9.68 26.13 3.81
C GLY A 61 10.29 24.83 4.35
N ALA A 62 10.95 24.82 5.50
CA ALA A 62 11.35 23.59 6.17
C ALA A 62 10.17 23.02 6.94
N GLY A 63 9.23 22.40 6.22
CA GLY A 63 8.26 21.50 6.84
C GLY A 63 9.03 20.39 7.53
N ALA A 64 9.35 20.57 8.82
CA ALA A 64 10.02 19.58 9.63
C ALA A 64 9.32 18.25 9.37
N LEU A 65 10.05 17.29 8.79
CA LEU A 65 9.54 15.94 8.55
C LEU A 65 8.96 15.46 9.87
N ARG A 66 7.63 15.46 9.96
CA ARG A 66 6.95 15.12 11.22
C ARG A 66 7.41 13.74 11.59
N SER A 67 7.81 13.57 12.84
CA SER A 67 8.19 12.26 13.35
C SER A 67 7.06 11.26 13.07
N PRO A 68 7.36 10.07 12.53
CA PRO A 68 6.32 9.07 12.23
C PRO A 68 5.50 8.72 13.49
N TYR A 69 6.11 8.82 14.67
CA TYR A 69 5.42 8.65 15.95
C TYR A 69 4.37 9.72 16.23
N ALA A 70 4.65 10.98 15.88
CA ALA A 70 3.70 12.08 16.05
C ALA A 70 2.49 11.90 15.11
N THR A 71 2.73 11.51 13.86
CA THR A 71 1.66 11.21 12.89
C THR A 71 0.81 10.01 13.33
N ALA A 72 1.43 8.95 13.85
CA ALA A 72 0.71 7.79 14.36
C ALA A 72 -0.15 8.15 15.60
N ALA A 73 0.39 8.95 16.53
CA ALA A 73 -0.34 9.40 17.71
C ALA A 73 -1.55 10.28 17.33
N GLU A 74 -1.38 11.19 16.38
CA GLU A 74 -2.48 12.01 15.83
C GLU A 74 -3.56 11.14 15.18
N ALA A 75 -3.17 10.14 14.38
CA ALA A 75 -4.11 9.21 13.75
C ALA A 75 -4.90 8.39 14.77
N LEU A 76 -4.24 7.90 15.83
CA LEU A 76 -4.91 7.18 16.92
C LEU A 76 -5.86 8.09 17.72
N ALA A 77 -5.44 9.33 17.99
CA ALA A 77 -6.29 10.32 18.66
C ALA A 77 -7.52 10.66 17.81
N GLU A 78 -7.35 10.81 16.50
CA GLU A 78 -8.45 11.04 15.55
C GLU A 78 -9.39 9.84 15.47
N LEU A 79 -8.87 8.62 15.37
CA LEU A 79 -9.70 7.41 15.36
C LEU A 79 -10.54 7.30 16.64
N ARG A 80 -9.92 7.58 17.81
CA ARG A 80 -10.62 7.61 19.10
C ARG A 80 -11.71 8.68 19.13
N ARG A 81 -11.48 9.86 18.55
CA ARG A 81 -12.49 10.93 18.47
C ARG A 81 -13.66 10.54 17.57
N ARG A 82 -13.36 9.91 16.44
CA ARG A 82 -14.34 9.45 15.44
C ARG A 82 -15.27 8.36 15.99
N ASP A 83 -14.70 7.32 16.58
CA ASP A 83 -15.47 6.23 17.15
C ASP A 83 -14.75 5.63 18.37
N ARG A 84 -15.16 6.08 19.56
CA ARG A 84 -14.57 5.63 20.82
C ARG A 84 -14.76 4.13 21.07
N PHE A 85 -15.87 3.55 20.59
CA PHE A 85 -16.18 2.15 20.85
C PHE A 85 -15.35 1.23 19.95
N LEU A 86 -15.35 1.46 18.64
CA LEU A 86 -14.56 0.65 17.72
C LEU A 86 -13.05 0.83 17.96
N PHE A 87 -12.61 2.01 18.40
CA PHE A 87 -11.24 2.24 18.87
C PHE A 87 -10.91 1.35 20.08
N ALA A 88 -11.80 1.28 21.09
CA ALA A 88 -11.59 0.43 22.26
C ALA A 88 -11.55 -1.06 21.87
N VAL A 89 -12.44 -1.52 20.99
CA VAL A 89 -12.42 -2.90 20.45
C VAL A 89 -11.10 -3.19 19.72
N ALA A 90 -10.58 -2.23 18.95
CA ALA A 90 -9.30 -2.36 18.27
C ALA A 90 -8.15 -2.52 19.28
N LEU A 91 -8.12 -1.71 20.34
CA LEU A 91 -7.09 -1.77 21.37
C LEU A 91 -7.13 -3.09 22.15
N VAL A 92 -8.33 -3.54 22.54
CA VAL A 92 -8.51 -4.83 23.23
C VAL A 92 -7.97 -5.97 22.37
N ASN A 93 -8.29 -6.01 21.08
CA ASN A 93 -7.82 -7.07 20.19
C ASN A 93 -6.31 -6.96 19.90
N ALA A 94 -5.74 -5.76 19.82
CA ALA A 94 -4.30 -5.58 19.72
C ALA A 94 -3.57 -6.12 20.96
N ALA A 95 -4.11 -5.89 22.17
CA ALA A 95 -3.58 -6.46 23.39
C ALA A 95 -3.70 -8.00 23.40
N LEU A 96 -4.84 -8.54 22.95
CA LEU A 96 -5.03 -9.99 22.80
C LEU A 96 -4.07 -10.59 21.78
N ALA A 97 -3.72 -9.90 20.69
CA ALA A 97 -2.71 -10.36 19.75
C ALA A 97 -1.34 -10.51 20.42
N GLY A 98 -0.95 -9.56 21.28
CA GLY A 98 0.23 -9.67 22.12
C GLY A 98 0.18 -10.89 23.05
N LEU A 99 -0.95 -11.08 23.74
CA LEU A 99 -1.17 -12.25 24.61
C LEU A 99 -1.07 -13.57 23.83
N PHE A 100 -1.74 -13.69 22.68
CA PHE A 100 -1.68 -14.90 21.86
C PHE A 100 -0.30 -15.15 21.28
N THR A 101 0.50 -14.10 21.05
CA THR A 101 1.92 -14.26 20.67
C THR A 101 2.68 -14.96 21.78
N VAL A 102 2.51 -14.53 23.05
CA VAL A 102 3.12 -15.20 24.20
C VAL A 102 2.61 -16.64 24.33
N LEU A 103 1.29 -16.87 24.21
CA LEU A 103 0.70 -18.20 24.30
C LEU A 103 1.20 -19.14 23.19
N MET A 104 1.46 -18.64 21.98
CA MET A 104 2.07 -19.45 20.92
C MET A 104 3.51 -19.89 21.25
N LEU A 105 4.22 -19.14 22.09
CA LEU A 105 5.58 -19.48 22.52
C LEU A 105 5.60 -20.45 23.71
N VAL A 106 4.63 -20.37 24.62
CA VAL A 106 4.62 -21.16 25.86
C VAL A 106 3.71 -22.38 25.85
N ASP A 107 2.65 -22.39 25.03
CA ASP A 107 1.73 -23.52 24.92
C ASP A 107 2.07 -24.35 23.68
N GLY A 108 2.73 -25.49 23.90
CA GLY A 108 3.18 -26.40 22.84
C GLY A 108 2.07 -27.24 22.20
N ARG A 109 0.80 -27.13 22.65
CA ARG A 109 -0.30 -27.93 22.08
C ARG A 109 -0.51 -27.60 20.61
N THR A 110 -0.84 -28.64 19.83
CA THR A 110 -1.14 -28.49 18.41
C THR A 110 -2.53 -29.01 18.06
N LEU A 111 -3.14 -28.36 17.07
CA LEU A 111 -4.38 -28.77 16.42
C LEU A 111 -4.12 -28.83 14.91
N LEU A 112 -4.21 -30.03 14.32
CA LEU A 112 -3.85 -30.30 12.92
C LEU A 112 -2.40 -29.89 12.58
N GLY A 113 -1.47 -30.21 13.47
CA GLY A 113 -0.04 -29.95 13.27
C GLY A 113 0.38 -28.49 13.43
N ARG A 114 -0.45 -27.62 14.02
CA ARG A 114 -0.08 -26.23 14.34
C ARG A 114 -0.51 -25.81 15.72
N ASN A 115 0.22 -24.84 16.28
CA ASN A 115 -0.09 -24.26 17.58
C ASN A 115 -1.57 -23.85 17.68
N VAL A 116 -2.24 -24.28 18.75
CA VAL A 116 -3.69 -24.07 18.98
C VAL A 116 -4.10 -22.58 18.95
N TRP A 117 -3.21 -21.67 19.35
CA TRP A 117 -3.46 -20.23 19.43
C TRP A 117 -3.28 -19.50 18.10
N THR A 118 -2.70 -20.14 17.07
CA THR A 118 -2.42 -19.51 15.77
C THR A 118 -3.65 -18.84 15.16
N LYS A 119 -4.83 -19.47 15.28
CA LYS A 119 -6.07 -18.90 14.73
C LYS A 119 -6.54 -17.69 15.53
N ALA A 120 -6.53 -17.78 16.85
CA ALA A 120 -6.90 -16.68 17.75
C ALA A 120 -5.98 -15.47 17.51
N TRP A 121 -4.67 -15.71 17.38
CA TRP A 121 -3.69 -14.67 17.03
C TRP A 121 -4.04 -13.95 15.72
N LYS A 122 -4.31 -14.69 14.63
CA LYS A 122 -4.68 -14.07 13.34
C LYS A 122 -5.93 -13.18 13.45
N PHE A 123 -6.97 -13.64 14.13
CA PHE A 123 -8.19 -12.86 14.33
C PHE A 123 -7.91 -11.63 15.20
N ALA A 124 -7.17 -11.79 16.30
CA ALA A 124 -6.77 -10.67 17.15
C ALA A 124 -5.91 -9.63 16.42
N THR A 125 -5.12 -10.03 15.42
CA THR A 125 -4.36 -9.09 14.57
C THR A 125 -5.22 -8.42 13.49
N SER A 126 -6.24 -9.08 12.95
CA SER A 126 -7.06 -8.55 11.87
C SER A 126 -8.24 -7.69 12.35
N ILE A 127 -8.83 -8.03 13.49
CA ILE A 127 -9.95 -7.29 14.09
C ILE A 127 -9.60 -5.80 14.30
N PRO A 128 -8.43 -5.42 14.86
CA PRO A 128 -8.05 -4.03 15.02
C PRO A 128 -8.00 -3.26 13.69
N VAL A 129 -7.45 -3.88 12.64
CA VAL A 129 -7.39 -3.28 11.31
C VAL A 129 -8.80 -3.04 10.79
N PHE A 130 -9.68 -4.03 10.91
CA PHE A 130 -11.07 -3.93 10.46
C PHE A 130 -11.86 -2.88 11.25
N THR A 131 -11.87 -2.93 12.58
CA THR A 131 -12.64 -1.99 13.40
C THR A 131 -12.08 -0.58 13.34
N ALA A 132 -10.77 -0.39 13.22
CA ALA A 132 -10.17 0.92 12.95
C ALA A 132 -10.61 1.47 11.59
N THR A 133 -10.63 0.62 10.54
CA THR A 133 -11.09 1.03 9.21
C THR A 133 -12.55 1.46 9.25
N VAL A 134 -13.43 0.66 9.85
CA VAL A 134 -14.85 0.97 9.96
C VAL A 134 -15.09 2.22 10.81
N GLY A 135 -14.42 2.34 11.97
CA GLY A 135 -14.50 3.52 12.83
C GLY A 135 -13.97 4.80 12.19
N TRP A 136 -13.03 4.68 11.25
CA TRP A 136 -12.57 5.81 10.45
C TRP A 136 -13.58 6.24 9.38
N LEU A 137 -14.17 5.25 8.70
CA LEU A 137 -15.07 5.47 7.57
C LEU A 137 -16.46 5.93 8.01
N LEU A 138 -17.09 5.26 8.99
CA LEU A 138 -18.51 5.44 9.33
C LEU A 138 -18.90 6.91 9.56
N PRO A 139 -18.18 7.72 10.38
CA PRO A 139 -18.54 9.13 10.60
C PRO A 139 -18.41 10.00 9.33
N SER A 140 -17.61 9.56 8.36
CA SER A 140 -17.44 10.27 7.08
C SER A 140 -18.60 10.05 6.11
N LEU A 141 -19.50 9.09 6.40
CA LEU A 141 -20.60 8.70 5.50
C LEU A 141 -21.90 9.48 5.77
N SER A 142 -21.90 10.42 6.71
CA SER A 142 -23.05 11.29 7.03
C SER A 142 -24.35 10.51 7.27
N LEU A 143 -24.26 9.37 7.97
CA LEU A 143 -25.42 8.61 8.39
C LEU A 143 -26.15 9.35 9.52
N ALA A 144 -27.42 8.99 9.77
CA ALA A 144 -28.09 9.49 10.96
C ALA A 144 -27.34 8.97 12.22
N GLY A 145 -27.08 9.83 13.21
CA GLY A 145 -26.22 9.47 14.35
C GLY A 145 -26.68 8.22 15.15
N ARG A 146 -27.97 7.89 15.14
CA ARG A 146 -28.49 6.62 15.70
C ARG A 146 -28.06 5.39 14.88
N VAL A 147 -28.04 5.51 13.56
CA VAL A 147 -27.67 4.44 12.63
C VAL A 147 -26.18 4.17 12.71
N GLU A 148 -25.37 5.23 12.66
CA GLU A 148 -23.91 5.14 12.79
C GLU A 148 -23.52 4.41 14.08
N ARG A 149 -24.00 4.90 15.23
CA ARG A 149 -23.72 4.30 16.54
C ARG A 149 -24.18 2.84 16.64
N ARG A 150 -25.34 2.50 16.08
CA ARG A 150 -25.83 1.11 16.04
C ARG A 150 -24.91 0.23 15.19
N ALA A 151 -24.47 0.72 14.03
CA ALA A 151 -23.53 -0.02 13.18
C ALA A 151 -22.22 -0.29 13.93
N SER A 152 -21.66 0.72 14.59
CA SER A 152 -20.46 0.58 15.42
C SER A 152 -20.63 -0.44 16.54
N TYR A 153 -21.73 -0.37 17.29
CA TYR A 153 -21.98 -1.31 18.39
C TYR A 153 -22.18 -2.75 17.89
N VAL A 154 -22.96 -2.95 16.83
CA VAL A 154 -23.20 -4.29 16.29
C VAL A 154 -21.91 -4.91 15.77
N ILE A 155 -21.14 -4.17 14.95
CA ILE A 155 -19.88 -4.65 14.39
C ILE A 155 -18.86 -4.94 15.50
N GLY A 156 -18.63 -4.00 16.41
CA GLY A 156 -17.64 -4.18 17.48
C GLY A 156 -18.03 -5.29 18.45
N THR A 157 -19.32 -5.42 18.80
CA THR A 157 -19.79 -6.52 19.66
C THR A 157 -19.65 -7.87 18.96
N ALA A 158 -19.96 -7.96 17.66
CA ALA A 158 -19.74 -9.18 16.89
C ALA A 158 -18.26 -9.59 16.92
N MET A 159 -17.32 -8.66 16.73
CA MET A 159 -15.88 -8.96 16.81
C MET A 159 -15.42 -9.42 18.20
N LEU A 160 -15.99 -8.86 19.28
CA LEU A 160 -15.72 -9.32 20.65
C LEU A 160 -16.25 -10.74 20.90
N ILE A 161 -17.45 -11.06 20.39
CA ILE A 161 -18.00 -12.41 20.47
C ILE A 161 -17.10 -13.38 19.70
N GLU A 162 -16.73 -13.04 18.46
CA GLU A 162 -15.85 -13.87 17.62
C GLU A 162 -14.54 -14.21 18.32
N ILE A 163 -13.80 -13.21 18.81
CA ILE A 163 -12.49 -13.47 19.41
C ILE A 163 -12.62 -14.30 20.70
N THR A 164 -13.70 -14.10 21.46
CA THR A 164 -13.99 -14.89 22.67
C THR A 164 -14.27 -16.34 22.33
N LEU A 165 -15.12 -16.61 21.35
CA LEU A 165 -15.47 -17.97 20.93
C LEU A 165 -14.29 -18.69 20.28
N ILE A 166 -13.52 -18.00 19.43
CA ILE A 166 -12.32 -18.57 18.78
C ILE A 166 -11.24 -18.92 19.81
N SER A 167 -10.93 -18.00 20.72
CA SER A 167 -9.91 -18.23 21.74
C SER A 167 -10.36 -19.26 22.78
N GLY A 168 -11.66 -19.33 23.11
CA GLY A 168 -12.22 -20.40 23.94
C GLY A 168 -12.06 -21.79 23.32
N GLN A 169 -12.33 -21.94 22.02
CA GLN A 169 -12.09 -23.20 21.31
C GLN A 169 -10.60 -23.54 21.21
N ALA A 170 -9.73 -22.53 21.03
CA ALA A 170 -8.28 -22.72 21.06
C ALA A 170 -7.80 -23.22 22.44
N ALA A 171 -8.31 -22.64 23.53
CA ALA A 171 -8.01 -23.08 24.89
C ALA A 171 -8.41 -24.54 25.14
N ARG A 172 -9.57 -24.94 24.59
CA ARG A 172 -10.07 -26.33 24.59
C ARG A 172 -9.30 -27.27 23.65
N GLY A 173 -8.41 -26.75 22.79
CA GLY A 173 -7.66 -27.55 21.82
C GLY A 173 -8.51 -28.14 20.69
N VAL A 174 -9.65 -27.52 20.37
CA VAL A 174 -10.60 -28.01 19.35
C VAL A 174 -10.83 -26.98 18.25
N ARG A 175 -11.41 -27.40 17.13
CA ARG A 175 -11.72 -26.50 16.01
C ARG A 175 -12.85 -25.53 16.39
N SER A 176 -12.75 -24.27 15.96
CA SER A 176 -13.82 -23.27 16.16
C SER A 176 -14.83 -23.21 15.02
N HIS A 177 -14.41 -23.51 13.79
CA HIS A 177 -15.30 -23.68 12.64
C HIS A 177 -15.23 -25.15 12.21
N PHE A 178 -16.31 -25.66 11.60
CA PHE A 178 -16.43 -27.06 11.16
C PHE A 178 -16.43 -28.09 12.30
N ASN A 179 -16.60 -27.66 13.55
CA ASN A 179 -16.66 -28.57 14.68
C ASN A 179 -18.10 -28.78 15.13
N VAL A 180 -18.61 -29.98 14.90
CA VAL A 180 -19.95 -30.39 15.32
C VAL A 180 -19.90 -31.67 16.15
N SER A 181 -18.75 -31.96 16.77
CA SER A 181 -18.55 -33.18 17.57
C SER A 181 -19.43 -33.22 18.82
N THR A 182 -19.79 -32.07 19.38
CA THR A 182 -20.66 -31.96 20.56
C THR A 182 -21.70 -30.85 20.36
N PRO A 183 -22.82 -30.86 21.11
CA PRO A 183 -23.79 -29.76 21.09
C PRO A 183 -23.17 -28.39 21.38
N LEU A 184 -22.19 -28.34 22.30
CA LEU A 184 -21.45 -27.11 22.60
C LEU A 184 -20.64 -26.63 21.39
N ASP A 185 -19.91 -27.54 20.72
CA ASP A 185 -19.09 -27.17 19.56
C ASP A 185 -19.96 -26.69 18.38
N GLY A 186 -21.07 -27.38 18.13
CA GLY A 186 -22.06 -26.95 17.13
C GLY A 186 -22.68 -25.60 17.49
N GLY A 187 -23.01 -25.38 18.76
CA GLY A 187 -23.54 -24.10 19.25
C GLY A 187 -22.55 -22.95 19.09
N VAL A 188 -21.26 -23.18 19.40
CA VAL A 188 -20.20 -22.19 19.17
C VAL A 188 -20.05 -21.87 17.68
N ALA A 189 -19.98 -22.90 16.82
CA ALA A 189 -19.86 -22.69 15.37
C ALA A 189 -21.08 -21.93 14.80
N ALA A 190 -22.29 -22.23 15.25
CA ALA A 190 -23.51 -21.54 14.84
C ALA A 190 -23.55 -20.08 15.32
N ALA A 191 -23.17 -19.84 16.58
CA ALA A 191 -23.10 -18.49 17.15
C ALA A 191 -22.15 -17.61 16.34
N MET A 192 -20.95 -18.13 16.01
CA MET A 192 -19.96 -17.42 15.20
C MET A 192 -20.48 -17.10 13.79
N GLY A 193 -21.10 -18.09 13.14
CA GLY A 193 -21.71 -17.89 11.82
C GLY A 193 -22.76 -16.78 11.85
N LEU A 194 -23.64 -16.78 12.87
CA LEU A 194 -24.67 -15.76 13.04
C LEU A 194 -24.08 -14.37 13.28
N THR A 195 -23.10 -14.23 14.16
CA THR A 195 -22.47 -12.93 14.47
C THR A 195 -21.80 -12.31 13.25
N ILE A 196 -21.06 -13.10 12.47
CA ILE A 196 -20.46 -12.64 11.20
C ILE A 196 -21.54 -12.31 10.16
N THR A 197 -22.62 -13.09 10.07
CA THR A 197 -23.76 -12.78 9.19
C THR A 197 -24.32 -11.40 9.51
N VAL A 198 -24.66 -11.16 10.77
CA VAL A 198 -25.26 -9.89 11.23
C VAL A 198 -24.30 -8.72 10.97
N SER A 199 -23.02 -8.86 11.29
CA SER A 199 -22.01 -7.82 11.01
C SER A 199 -21.91 -7.52 9.51
N THR A 200 -21.92 -8.55 8.67
CA THR A 200 -21.86 -8.40 7.21
C THR A 200 -23.10 -7.67 6.68
N LEU A 201 -24.29 -8.00 7.20
CA LEU A 201 -25.53 -7.32 6.82
C LEU A 201 -25.55 -5.84 7.21
N VAL A 202 -24.89 -5.46 8.31
CA VAL A 202 -24.70 -4.04 8.66
C VAL A 202 -23.84 -3.33 7.60
N VAL A 203 -22.76 -3.95 7.13
CA VAL A 203 -21.92 -3.38 6.06
C VAL A 203 -22.71 -3.28 4.75
N VAL A 204 -23.50 -4.30 4.40
CA VAL A 204 -24.43 -4.27 3.25
C VAL A 204 -25.42 -3.10 3.36
N TYR A 205 -26.00 -2.92 4.54
CA TYR A 205 -26.92 -1.81 4.80
C TYR A 205 -26.24 -0.45 4.64
N VAL A 206 -25.02 -0.27 5.19
CA VAL A 206 -24.24 0.96 5.03
C VAL A 206 -23.92 1.21 3.55
N LEU A 207 -23.48 0.19 2.81
CA LEU A 207 -23.25 0.28 1.36
C LEU A 207 -24.53 0.71 0.61
N TRP A 208 -25.66 0.07 0.88
CA TRP A 208 -26.95 0.44 0.30
C TRP A 208 -27.33 1.90 0.61
N ARG A 209 -27.11 2.36 1.84
CA ARG A 209 -27.36 3.75 2.24
C ARG A 209 -26.51 4.74 1.44
N ILE A 210 -25.22 4.50 1.29
CA ILE A 210 -24.32 5.41 0.56
C ILE A 210 -24.48 5.34 -0.96
N LEU A 211 -25.13 4.30 -1.48
CA LEU A 211 -25.57 4.24 -2.88
C LEU A 211 -26.82 5.10 -3.11
N ARG A 212 -27.74 5.16 -2.13
CA ARG A 212 -28.98 5.95 -2.20
C ARG A 212 -28.78 7.43 -1.86
N THR A 213 -28.00 7.71 -0.82
CA THR A 213 -27.70 9.06 -0.34
C THR A 213 -26.22 9.31 -0.46
N ARG A 214 -25.83 10.38 -1.17
CA ARG A 214 -24.43 10.70 -1.41
C ARG A 214 -23.87 11.51 -0.23
N PRO A 215 -22.90 10.98 0.53
CA PRO A 215 -22.19 11.77 1.52
C PRO A 215 -21.41 12.91 0.85
N PRO A 216 -21.15 14.03 1.55
CA PRO A 216 -20.40 15.18 1.04
C PRO A 216 -18.90 14.88 1.00
N LEU A 217 -18.51 13.87 0.23
CA LEU A 217 -17.12 13.45 0.01
C LEU A 217 -16.73 13.72 -1.46
N SER A 218 -15.43 13.90 -1.72
CA SER A 218 -14.92 13.92 -3.09
C SER A 218 -15.33 12.66 -3.85
N ALA A 219 -15.74 12.80 -5.12
CA ALA A 219 -16.24 11.67 -5.91
C ALA A 219 -15.27 10.47 -5.98
N PRO A 220 -13.94 10.63 -6.16
CA PRO A 220 -13.00 9.51 -6.17
C PRO A 220 -12.99 8.74 -4.85
N TYR A 221 -12.98 9.45 -3.71
CA TYR A 221 -13.00 8.82 -2.39
C TYR A 221 -14.30 8.04 -2.14
N LEU A 222 -15.46 8.61 -2.48
CA LEU A 222 -16.74 7.92 -2.32
C LEU A 222 -16.85 6.66 -3.18
N TRP A 223 -16.36 6.70 -4.43
CA TRP A 223 -16.32 5.52 -5.28
C TRP A 223 -15.33 4.46 -4.79
N GLY A 224 -14.18 4.87 -4.24
CA GLY A 224 -13.26 3.97 -3.55
C GLY A 224 -13.91 3.25 -2.36
N ILE A 225 -14.68 3.98 -1.54
CA ILE A 225 -15.47 3.42 -0.44
C ILE A 225 -16.50 2.41 -0.95
N ARG A 226 -17.29 2.77 -1.97
CA ARG A 226 -18.32 1.89 -2.52
C ARG A 226 -17.73 0.60 -3.10
N ALA A 227 -16.67 0.71 -3.89
CA ALA A 227 -16.00 -0.44 -4.48
C ALA A 227 -15.34 -1.33 -3.41
N GLY A 228 -14.68 -0.72 -2.43
CA GLY A 228 -14.08 -1.44 -1.29
C GLY A 228 -15.11 -2.20 -0.46
N MET A 229 -16.23 -1.56 -0.12
CA MET A 229 -17.33 -2.21 0.60
C MET A 229 -18.00 -3.31 -0.22
N LEU A 230 -18.19 -3.12 -1.53
CA LEU A 230 -18.78 -4.12 -2.40
C LEU A 230 -17.92 -5.39 -2.46
N LEU A 231 -16.62 -5.25 -2.71
CA LEU A 231 -15.69 -6.39 -2.77
C LEU A 231 -15.51 -7.05 -1.40
N PHE A 232 -15.47 -6.26 -0.32
CA PHE A 232 -15.47 -6.79 1.05
C PHE A 232 -16.71 -7.66 1.32
N VAL A 233 -17.90 -7.21 0.93
CA VAL A 233 -19.15 -7.96 1.09
C VAL A 233 -19.11 -9.24 0.24
N ALA A 234 -18.69 -9.15 -1.02
CA ALA A 234 -18.57 -10.32 -1.89
C ALA A 234 -17.61 -11.37 -1.31
N ALA A 235 -16.46 -10.95 -0.81
CA ALA A 235 -15.50 -11.81 -0.13
C ALA A 235 -16.03 -12.36 1.20
N SER A 236 -16.84 -11.58 1.93
CA SER A 236 -17.50 -12.08 3.15
C SER A 236 -18.47 -13.23 2.83
N PHE A 237 -19.18 -13.15 1.70
CA PHE A 237 -20.04 -14.24 1.22
C PHE A 237 -19.26 -15.49 0.78
N GLU A 238 -18.06 -15.33 0.21
CA GLU A 238 -17.15 -16.44 -0.08
C GLU A 238 -16.80 -17.25 1.19
N GLY A 239 -16.81 -16.63 2.36
CA GLY A 239 -16.70 -17.32 3.65
C GLY A 239 -17.72 -18.47 3.82
N TYR A 240 -18.94 -18.28 3.32
CA TYR A 240 -19.98 -19.31 3.35
C TYR A 240 -19.72 -20.42 2.34
N LEU A 241 -19.04 -20.14 1.23
CA LEU A 241 -18.60 -21.18 0.29
C LEU A 241 -17.60 -22.12 0.98
N MET A 242 -16.68 -21.59 1.78
CA MET A 242 -15.77 -22.43 2.59
C MET A 242 -16.53 -23.27 3.62
N ILE A 243 -17.58 -22.72 4.24
CA ILE A 243 -18.45 -23.46 5.17
C ILE A 243 -19.18 -24.59 4.45
N ALA A 244 -19.80 -24.29 3.30
CA ALA A 244 -20.52 -25.26 2.48
C ALA A 244 -19.60 -26.38 1.95
N ASN A 245 -18.35 -26.05 1.61
CA ASN A 245 -17.33 -27.00 1.21
C ASN A 245 -16.79 -27.85 2.39
N GLY A 246 -17.11 -27.49 3.64
CA GLY A 246 -16.60 -28.15 4.84
C GLY A 246 -15.10 -27.94 5.09
N ALA A 247 -14.41 -27.20 4.20
CA ALA A 247 -13.01 -26.86 4.28
C ALA A 247 -12.70 -25.64 3.43
N HIS A 248 -11.59 -24.96 3.75
CA HIS A 248 -11.04 -23.91 2.90
C HIS A 248 -10.12 -24.46 1.79
N SER A 249 -9.63 -25.69 1.94
CA SER A 249 -8.74 -26.35 0.98
C SER A 249 -9.57 -27.06 -0.09
N VAL A 250 -9.13 -26.95 -1.34
CA VAL A 250 -9.80 -27.52 -2.52
C VAL A 250 -8.80 -28.38 -3.28
N GLY A 251 -9.20 -29.61 -3.63
CA GLY A 251 -8.33 -30.57 -4.33
C GLY A 251 -7.15 -31.11 -3.49
N VAL A 252 -7.11 -30.83 -2.18
CA VAL A 252 -6.03 -31.24 -1.29
C VAL A 252 -6.51 -31.47 0.14
N SER A 253 -5.85 -32.38 0.86
CA SER A 253 -6.16 -32.68 2.27
C SER A 253 -6.06 -31.45 3.18
N PRO A 254 -6.98 -31.28 4.16
CA PRO A 254 -6.89 -30.26 5.19
C PRO A 254 -5.59 -30.30 6.01
N SER A 255 -4.94 -31.46 6.11
CA SER A 255 -3.65 -31.63 6.80
C SER A 255 -2.42 -31.35 5.92
N ALA A 256 -2.60 -31.15 4.61
CA ALA A 256 -1.48 -30.94 3.69
C ALA A 256 -0.62 -29.72 4.06
N PRO A 257 0.67 -29.71 3.68
CA PRO A 257 1.57 -28.58 3.92
C PRO A 257 1.02 -27.27 3.38
N GLY A 258 1.31 -26.20 4.11
CA GLY A 258 0.93 -24.83 3.76
C GLY A 258 2.01 -23.86 4.24
N LEU A 259 1.91 -22.61 3.80
CA LEU A 259 2.85 -21.56 4.21
C LEU A 259 2.98 -21.49 5.75
N PRO A 260 4.19 -21.19 6.28
CA PRO A 260 4.36 -20.89 7.70
C PRO A 260 3.37 -19.81 8.15
N VAL A 261 2.85 -19.97 9.37
CA VAL A 261 1.84 -19.08 9.98
C VAL A 261 0.50 -19.07 9.24
N LEU A 262 0.41 -18.62 7.99
CA LEU A 262 -0.82 -18.45 7.20
C LEU A 262 -1.52 -19.78 6.88
N ASN A 263 -0.73 -20.82 6.64
CA ASN A 263 -1.17 -22.14 6.17
C ASN A 263 -1.88 -22.13 4.82
N TRP A 264 -1.60 -21.19 3.92
CA TRP A 264 -2.15 -21.31 2.58
C TRP A 264 -1.53 -22.51 1.87
N LYS A 265 -2.37 -23.36 1.27
CA LYS A 265 -1.93 -24.65 0.72
C LYS A 265 -0.92 -24.49 -0.42
N LEU A 266 0.15 -25.29 -0.37
CA LEU A 266 1.23 -25.27 -1.36
C LEU A 266 0.95 -26.17 -2.57
N THR A 267 0.14 -27.21 -2.39
CA THR A 267 -0.05 -28.28 -3.38
C THR A 267 -1.48 -28.34 -3.94
N GLY A 268 -2.39 -27.51 -3.46
CA GLY A 268 -3.75 -27.41 -3.98
C GLY A 268 -4.36 -26.03 -3.72
N GLY A 269 -5.63 -25.88 -4.07
CA GLY A 269 -6.38 -24.64 -3.92
C GLY A 269 -6.65 -24.29 -2.45
N ASP A 270 -6.67 -22.98 -2.16
CA ASP A 270 -7.04 -22.46 -0.83
C ASP A 270 -7.85 -21.18 -0.97
N LEU A 271 -9.15 -21.29 -0.69
CA LEU A 271 -10.11 -20.19 -0.82
C LEU A 271 -9.75 -19.01 0.10
N ARG A 272 -9.08 -19.27 1.24
CA ARG A 272 -8.68 -18.19 2.17
C ARG A 272 -7.77 -17.13 1.55
N ILE A 273 -7.06 -17.44 0.48
CA ILE A 273 -6.22 -16.45 -0.21
C ILE A 273 -7.11 -15.39 -0.86
N ALA A 274 -8.12 -15.83 -1.63
CA ALA A 274 -9.07 -14.95 -2.27
C ALA A 274 -9.90 -14.19 -1.24
N HIS A 275 -10.34 -14.88 -0.18
CA HIS A 275 -11.05 -14.27 0.94
C HIS A 275 -10.24 -13.16 1.59
N PHE A 276 -8.96 -13.42 1.90
CA PHE A 276 -8.06 -12.43 2.49
C PHE A 276 -7.90 -11.19 1.59
N ILE A 277 -7.60 -11.40 0.31
CA ILE A 277 -7.44 -10.29 -0.65
C ILE A 277 -8.76 -9.50 -0.75
N GLY A 278 -9.89 -10.20 -0.87
CA GLY A 278 -11.20 -9.56 -1.01
C GLY A 278 -11.63 -8.75 0.23
N LEU A 279 -11.40 -9.26 1.44
CA LEU A 279 -11.65 -8.50 2.67
C LEU A 279 -10.77 -7.24 2.76
N HIS A 280 -9.53 -7.29 2.25
CA HIS A 280 -8.64 -6.12 2.28
C HIS A 280 -9.00 -5.02 1.27
N ALA A 281 -9.97 -5.25 0.38
CA ALA A 281 -10.51 -4.21 -0.49
C ALA A 281 -11.08 -3.03 0.31
N LEU A 282 -11.58 -3.26 1.53
CA LEU A 282 -12.11 -2.22 2.42
C LEU A 282 -11.04 -1.24 2.92
N GLN A 283 -9.75 -1.60 2.88
CA GLN A 283 -8.65 -0.67 3.15
C GLN A 283 -8.10 -0.07 1.86
N VAL A 284 -7.84 -0.91 0.85
CA VAL A 284 -7.08 -0.53 -0.35
C VAL A 284 -7.85 0.46 -1.23
N LEU A 285 -9.13 0.19 -1.52
CA LEU A 285 -9.89 1.01 -2.47
C LEU A 285 -10.31 2.37 -1.89
N PRO A 286 -10.73 2.50 -0.62
CA PRO A 286 -10.95 3.81 -0.02
C PRO A 286 -9.68 4.64 0.04
N LEU A 287 -8.54 4.03 0.40
CA LEU A 287 -7.25 4.72 0.42
C LEU A 287 -6.85 5.19 -0.97
N THR A 288 -7.05 4.35 -2.00
CA THR A 288 -6.83 4.74 -3.40
C THR A 288 -7.66 5.96 -3.78
N GLY A 289 -8.96 5.95 -3.44
CA GLY A 289 -9.85 7.08 -3.71
C GLY A 289 -9.48 8.35 -2.94
N TYR A 290 -9.01 8.23 -1.70
CA TYR A 290 -8.54 9.35 -0.89
C TYR A 290 -7.24 9.94 -1.45
N VAL A 291 -6.26 9.11 -1.76
CA VAL A 291 -4.97 9.56 -2.31
C VAL A 291 -5.19 10.20 -3.68
N ALA A 292 -6.00 9.59 -4.55
CA ALA A 292 -6.31 10.13 -5.86
C ALA A 292 -7.02 11.49 -5.78
N SER A 293 -7.92 11.71 -4.80
CA SER A 293 -8.62 13.00 -4.64
C SER A 293 -7.77 14.10 -3.99
N ARG A 294 -6.66 13.74 -3.33
CA ARG A 294 -5.71 14.70 -2.73
C ARG A 294 -4.49 14.95 -3.62
N TRP A 295 -4.49 14.38 -4.82
CA TRP A 295 -3.36 14.48 -5.71
C TRP A 295 -3.51 15.68 -6.64
N ASP A 296 -2.82 16.79 -6.35
CA ASP A 296 -2.98 18.05 -7.08
C ASP A 296 -2.83 17.93 -8.61
N PRO A 297 -1.90 17.13 -9.17
CA PRO A 297 -1.86 16.87 -10.61
C PRO A 297 -3.07 16.19 -11.26
N LEU A 298 -3.94 15.50 -10.51
CA LEU A 298 -5.05 14.75 -11.08
C LEU A 298 -6.32 15.61 -11.11
N SER A 299 -6.94 15.70 -12.29
CA SER A 299 -8.32 16.20 -12.38
C SER A 299 -9.27 15.20 -11.70
N ASP A 300 -10.44 15.66 -11.24
CA ASP A 300 -11.47 14.77 -10.67
C ASP A 300 -11.85 13.61 -11.60
N ARG A 301 -11.86 13.86 -12.93
CA ARG A 301 -12.14 12.85 -13.94
C ARG A 301 -11.04 11.79 -14.00
N ASP A 302 -9.78 12.21 -13.95
CA ASP A 302 -8.64 11.29 -13.99
C ASP A 302 -8.50 10.52 -12.68
N ALA A 303 -8.73 11.16 -11.53
CA ALA A 303 -8.81 10.49 -10.24
C ALA A 303 -9.90 9.41 -10.23
N LEU A 304 -11.07 9.67 -10.81
CA LEU A 304 -12.13 8.66 -10.97
C LEU A 304 -11.72 7.52 -11.91
N ARG A 305 -11.02 7.79 -13.02
CA ARG A 305 -10.48 6.75 -13.91
C ARG A 305 -9.48 5.86 -13.20
N VAL A 306 -8.59 6.44 -12.38
CA VAL A 306 -7.63 5.69 -11.55
C VAL A 306 -8.38 4.80 -10.56
N VAL A 307 -9.34 5.34 -9.81
CA VAL A 307 -10.14 4.56 -8.85
C VAL A 307 -10.91 3.43 -9.55
N GLY A 308 -11.52 3.70 -10.70
CA GLY A 308 -12.22 2.70 -11.50
C GLY A 308 -11.28 1.61 -12.02
N GLY A 309 -10.13 1.99 -12.58
CA GLY A 309 -9.12 1.04 -13.09
C GLY A 309 -8.52 0.16 -11.99
N VAL A 310 -8.12 0.76 -10.86
CA VAL A 310 -7.63 0.02 -9.69
C VAL A 310 -8.72 -0.89 -9.12
N GLY A 311 -9.95 -0.39 -9.00
CA GLY A 311 -11.09 -1.18 -8.54
C GLY A 311 -11.38 -2.39 -9.44
N ALA A 312 -11.36 -2.21 -10.75
CA ALA A 312 -11.56 -3.28 -11.73
C ALA A 312 -10.43 -4.32 -11.67
N LEU A 313 -9.17 -3.87 -11.62
CA LEU A 313 -8.02 -4.76 -11.49
C LEU A 313 -8.04 -5.55 -10.18
N TYR A 314 -8.40 -4.90 -9.07
CA TYR A 314 -8.54 -5.56 -7.78
C TYR A 314 -9.68 -6.57 -7.78
N GLY A 315 -10.83 -6.23 -8.37
CA GLY A 315 -11.95 -7.15 -8.55
C GLY A 315 -11.57 -8.37 -9.40
N LEU A 316 -10.84 -8.16 -10.49
CA LEU A 316 -10.34 -9.24 -11.34
C LEU A 316 -9.34 -10.13 -10.58
N LEU A 317 -8.45 -9.55 -9.78
CA LEU A 317 -7.54 -10.29 -8.91
C LEU A 317 -8.30 -11.19 -7.92
N VAL A 318 -9.33 -10.65 -7.25
CA VAL A 318 -10.18 -11.44 -6.35
C VAL A 318 -10.89 -12.56 -7.12
N ALA A 319 -11.53 -12.26 -8.23
CA ALA A 319 -12.24 -13.26 -9.04
C ALA A 319 -11.29 -14.37 -9.55
N ALA A 320 -10.12 -13.99 -10.09
CA ALA A 320 -9.13 -14.93 -10.57
C ALA A 320 -8.60 -15.82 -9.44
N THR A 321 -8.33 -15.26 -8.26
CA THR A 321 -7.87 -16.05 -7.10
C THR A 321 -8.94 -17.02 -6.60
N VAL A 322 -10.23 -16.63 -6.59
CA VAL A 322 -11.34 -17.56 -6.30
C VAL A 322 -11.35 -18.70 -7.32
N VAL A 323 -11.29 -18.39 -8.62
CA VAL A 323 -11.36 -19.40 -9.69
C VAL A 323 -10.18 -20.37 -9.60
N VAL A 324 -8.95 -19.87 -9.47
CA VAL A 324 -7.74 -20.70 -9.35
C VAL A 324 -7.82 -21.61 -8.11
N ALA A 325 -8.26 -21.06 -6.98
CA ALA A 325 -8.45 -21.86 -5.76
C ALA A 325 -9.56 -22.90 -5.94
N ALA A 326 -10.69 -22.55 -6.56
CA ALA A 326 -11.82 -23.46 -6.81
C ALA A 326 -11.46 -24.59 -7.78
N LEU A 327 -10.55 -24.35 -8.72
CA LEU A 327 -9.98 -25.39 -9.60
C LEU A 327 -8.96 -26.29 -8.89
N GLY A 328 -8.67 -26.06 -7.61
CA GLY A 328 -7.71 -26.84 -6.83
C GLY A 328 -6.25 -26.55 -7.19
N HIS A 329 -5.97 -25.46 -7.91
CA HIS A 329 -4.61 -25.08 -8.26
C HIS A 329 -3.94 -24.30 -7.12
N PRO A 330 -2.67 -24.62 -6.78
CA PRO A 330 -1.94 -23.85 -5.79
C PRO A 330 -1.61 -22.45 -6.32
N LEU A 331 -2.11 -21.43 -5.63
CA LEU A 331 -1.74 -20.01 -5.85
C LEU A 331 -0.33 -19.70 -5.33
N VAL A 332 0.19 -20.53 -4.44
CA VAL A 332 1.47 -20.29 -3.77
C VAL A 332 2.68 -20.82 -4.59
N ARG A 333 2.48 -21.78 -5.49
CA ARG A 333 3.52 -22.22 -6.45
C ARG A 333 3.84 -21.18 -7.53
N PRO A 334 2.91 -20.33 -8.00
CA PRO A 334 3.24 -19.16 -8.79
C PRO A 334 3.48 -17.90 -7.93
N LEU A 335 3.87 -17.97 -6.65
CA LEU A 335 4.39 -16.77 -5.95
C LEU A 335 5.54 -16.06 -6.69
N PRO A 336 6.36 -16.75 -7.50
CA PRO A 336 7.29 -16.09 -8.43
C PRO A 336 6.64 -15.17 -9.47
N SER A 337 5.31 -15.16 -9.60
CA SER A 337 4.59 -14.29 -10.52
C SER A 337 3.91 -13.10 -9.84
N ILE A 338 3.54 -13.14 -8.55
CA ILE A 338 2.83 -12.01 -7.89
C ILE A 338 3.79 -10.88 -7.56
N SER A 339 4.98 -11.16 -7.02
CA SER A 339 6.01 -10.12 -6.81
C SER A 339 6.51 -9.56 -8.12
N THR A 340 6.61 -10.41 -9.15
CA THR A 340 7.00 -10.01 -10.51
C THR A 340 5.92 -9.14 -11.14
N VAL A 341 4.62 -9.46 -10.99
CA VAL A 341 3.49 -8.64 -11.46
C VAL A 341 3.42 -7.30 -10.70
N PHE A 342 3.70 -7.27 -9.40
CA PHE A 342 3.71 -6.05 -8.60
C PHE A 342 4.91 -5.13 -8.93
N ALA A 343 6.09 -5.71 -9.21
CA ALA A 343 7.26 -4.97 -9.69
C ALA A 343 7.10 -4.49 -11.15
N LEU A 344 6.52 -5.33 -12.02
CA LEU A 344 6.26 -5.02 -13.43
C LEU A 344 5.24 -3.88 -13.60
N SER A 345 4.19 -3.84 -12.76
CA SER A 345 3.06 -2.93 -12.96
C SER A 345 3.40 -1.45 -12.78
N PHE A 346 4.33 -1.07 -11.91
CA PHE A 346 4.72 0.34 -11.74
C PHE A 346 5.82 0.77 -12.71
N LEU A 347 6.81 -0.10 -12.96
CA LEU A 347 7.96 0.20 -13.81
C LEU A 347 7.64 0.19 -15.31
N LEU A 348 6.68 -0.63 -15.78
CA LEU A 348 6.30 -0.69 -17.19
C LEU A 348 5.15 0.22 -17.56
N VAL A 349 4.11 0.30 -16.73
CA VAL A 349 2.85 0.97 -17.11
C VAL A 349 2.91 2.48 -16.83
N ALA A 350 3.67 2.89 -15.82
CA ALA A 350 3.77 4.29 -15.42
C ALA A 350 5.20 4.66 -14.95
N PRO A 351 6.23 4.52 -15.82
CA PRO A 351 7.63 4.73 -15.47
C PRO A 351 7.94 6.16 -15.01
N THR A 352 7.17 7.15 -15.44
CA THR A 352 7.36 8.57 -15.08
C THR A 352 6.40 9.04 -14.00
N TRP A 353 5.72 8.13 -13.31
CA TRP A 353 4.81 8.49 -12.23
C TRP A 353 5.61 8.82 -10.97
N ARG A 354 5.24 9.90 -10.29
CA ARG A 354 5.98 10.41 -9.11
C ARG A 354 6.13 9.38 -7.97
N TRP A 355 5.22 8.42 -7.83
CA TRP A 355 5.40 7.32 -6.86
C TRP A 355 6.34 6.24 -7.38
N THR A 356 6.28 5.90 -8.67
CA THR A 356 7.28 5.02 -9.28
C THR A 356 8.67 5.63 -9.08
N GLU A 357 8.84 6.92 -9.38
CA GLU A 357 10.09 7.65 -9.13
C GLU A 357 10.48 7.59 -7.64
N ARG A 358 9.59 7.94 -6.70
CA ARG A 358 9.90 7.89 -5.26
C ARG A 358 10.23 6.49 -4.71
N VAL A 359 9.50 5.47 -5.17
CA VAL A 359 9.70 4.09 -4.73
C VAL A 359 11.01 3.55 -5.29
N VAL A 360 11.31 3.83 -6.56
CA VAL A 360 12.54 3.40 -7.22
C VAL A 360 13.75 4.20 -6.74
N ASP A 361 13.60 5.51 -6.46
CA ASP A 361 14.65 6.32 -5.82
C ASP A 361 15.00 5.79 -4.42
N SER A 362 14.04 5.16 -3.75
CA SER A 362 14.25 4.58 -2.44
C SER A 362 14.96 3.22 -2.50
N HIS A 363 15.90 2.98 -1.59
CA HIS A 363 16.49 1.65 -1.38
C HIS A 363 15.44 0.63 -0.89
N LEU A 364 14.30 1.12 -0.38
CA LEU A 364 13.22 0.30 0.18
C LEU A 364 12.56 -0.62 -0.85
N ILE A 365 12.80 -0.45 -2.15
CA ILE A 365 12.23 -1.35 -3.17
C ILE A 365 12.72 -2.80 -3.01
N ALA A 366 14.00 -2.99 -2.64
CA ALA A 366 14.59 -4.33 -2.46
C ALA A 366 14.60 -4.79 -1.00
N VAL A 367 14.39 -3.87 -0.04
CA VAL A 367 14.47 -4.17 1.41
C VAL A 367 13.49 -5.24 1.87
N PRO A 368 12.21 -5.28 1.45
CA PRO A 368 11.31 -6.36 1.85
C PRO A 368 11.79 -7.74 1.41
N ALA A 369 12.32 -7.86 0.18
CA ALA A 369 12.90 -9.10 -0.32
C ALA A 369 14.18 -9.46 0.46
N ALA A 370 15.08 -8.50 0.67
CA ALA A 370 16.29 -8.72 1.45
C ALA A 370 16.00 -9.10 2.92
N ALA A 371 15.02 -8.46 3.55
CA ALA A 371 14.60 -8.77 4.92
C ALA A 371 13.98 -10.18 5.01
N LEU A 372 13.14 -10.55 4.05
CA LEU A 372 12.60 -11.90 3.96
C LEU A 372 13.72 -12.93 3.74
N TYR A 373 14.70 -12.64 2.88
CA TYR A 373 15.87 -13.49 2.67
C TYR A 373 16.63 -13.71 3.99
N VAL A 374 16.94 -12.64 4.72
CA VAL A 374 17.62 -12.72 6.02
C VAL A 374 16.80 -13.54 7.03
N LEU A 375 15.48 -13.32 7.11
CA LEU A 375 14.61 -14.08 8.01
C LEU A 375 14.57 -15.58 7.69
N LEU A 376 14.62 -15.95 6.41
CA LEU A 376 14.62 -17.35 5.96
C LEU A 376 15.99 -18.02 6.10
N VAL A 377 17.08 -17.26 5.92
CA VAL A 377 18.45 -17.79 5.99
C VAL A 377 18.98 -17.81 7.42
N ALA A 378 18.64 -16.84 8.27
CA ALA A 378 19.18 -16.72 9.62
C ALA A 378 19.04 -18.00 10.48
N PRO A 379 17.90 -18.73 10.48
CA PRO A 379 17.77 -19.97 11.24
C PRO A 379 18.68 -21.11 10.77
N GLN A 380 19.19 -21.03 9.54
CA GLN A 380 19.98 -22.06 8.86
C GLN A 380 21.32 -21.51 8.34
N ALA A 381 21.80 -20.42 8.96
CA ALA A 381 22.93 -19.65 8.45
C ALA A 381 24.24 -20.45 8.41
N VAL A 382 24.44 -21.35 9.37
CA VAL A 382 25.64 -22.22 9.43
C VAL A 382 25.65 -23.21 8.27
N ASP A 383 24.52 -23.86 8.01
CA ASP A 383 24.41 -24.84 6.92
C ASP A 383 24.57 -24.17 5.55
N VAL A 384 23.93 -23.01 5.37
CA VAL A 384 24.07 -22.20 4.16
C VAL A 384 25.50 -21.71 3.98
N ALA A 385 26.16 -21.22 5.04
CA ALA A 385 27.55 -20.77 4.97
C ALA A 385 28.50 -21.92 4.61
N THR A 386 28.30 -23.10 5.21
CA THR A 386 29.14 -24.27 4.93
C THR A 386 28.99 -24.72 3.47
N ALA A 387 27.75 -24.76 2.97
CA ALA A 387 27.47 -25.08 1.57
C ALA A 387 28.07 -24.05 0.59
N LEU A 388 28.15 -22.77 0.97
CA LEU A 388 28.75 -21.71 0.13
C LEU A 388 30.28 -21.72 0.14
N LEU A 389 30.90 -22.10 1.26
CA LEU A 389 32.36 -22.13 1.40
C LEU A 389 32.99 -23.40 0.79
N SER A 390 32.19 -24.46 0.58
CA SER A 390 32.64 -25.71 -0.05
C SER A 390 31.54 -26.28 -0.96
N PRO A 391 31.20 -25.60 -2.07
CA PRO A 391 30.04 -25.96 -2.87
C PRO A 391 30.27 -27.28 -3.61
N THR A 392 29.45 -28.29 -3.29
CA THR A 392 29.31 -29.51 -4.11
C THR A 392 27.98 -29.50 -4.85
N LEU A 393 27.96 -30.06 -6.07
CA LEU A 393 26.75 -30.11 -6.90
C LEU A 393 25.61 -30.88 -6.19
N GLY A 394 25.95 -31.95 -5.47
CA GLY A 394 24.97 -32.78 -4.77
C GLY A 394 24.28 -32.04 -3.62
N GLU A 395 25.05 -31.33 -2.79
CA GLU A 395 24.51 -30.55 -1.67
C GLU A 395 23.67 -29.37 -2.15
N LEU A 396 24.13 -28.64 -3.17
CA LEU A 396 23.37 -27.55 -3.78
C LEU A 396 22.04 -28.05 -4.35
N THR A 397 22.05 -29.18 -5.07
CA THR A 397 20.82 -29.77 -5.62
C THR A 397 19.85 -30.17 -4.50
N THR A 398 20.37 -30.76 -3.43
CA THR A 398 19.55 -31.16 -2.27
C THR A 398 18.90 -29.94 -1.61
N ILE A 399 19.67 -28.90 -1.33
CA ILE A 399 19.16 -27.66 -0.71
C ILE A 399 18.13 -26.97 -1.61
N LEU A 400 18.44 -26.79 -2.90
CA LEU A 400 17.58 -26.09 -3.84
C LEU A 400 16.31 -26.87 -4.21
N SER A 401 16.31 -28.19 -4.10
CA SER A 401 15.14 -29.03 -4.36
C SER A 401 14.08 -28.95 -3.25
N GLY A 402 14.46 -28.50 -2.05
CA GLY A 402 13.54 -28.31 -0.93
C GLY A 402 12.76 -27.00 -1.03
N ASP A 403 11.52 -26.99 -0.54
CA ASP A 403 10.63 -25.82 -0.58
C ASP A 403 11.26 -24.55 0.05
N VAL A 404 12.00 -24.72 1.16
CA VAL A 404 12.69 -23.61 1.85
C VAL A 404 13.86 -23.09 1.02
N GLY A 405 14.71 -23.98 0.49
CA GLY A 405 15.85 -23.57 -0.33
C GLY A 405 15.45 -22.94 -1.66
N ALA A 406 14.41 -23.48 -2.30
CA ALA A 406 13.80 -22.86 -3.49
C ALA A 406 13.24 -21.47 -3.19
N THR A 407 12.59 -21.28 -2.03
CA THR A 407 12.08 -19.96 -1.61
C THR A 407 13.22 -19.00 -1.33
N VAL A 408 14.28 -19.43 -0.63
CA VAL A 408 15.47 -18.61 -0.37
C VAL A 408 16.14 -18.18 -1.67
N ALA A 409 16.33 -19.11 -2.62
CA ALA A 409 16.90 -18.81 -3.93
C ALA A 409 16.01 -17.83 -4.71
N TRP A 410 14.69 -18.03 -4.68
CA TRP A 410 13.76 -17.12 -5.35
C TRP A 410 13.76 -15.71 -4.74
N VAL A 411 13.72 -15.57 -3.42
CA VAL A 411 13.76 -14.25 -2.76
C VAL A 411 15.11 -13.57 -3.01
N HIS A 412 16.20 -14.34 -3.10
CA HIS A 412 17.51 -13.84 -3.51
C HIS A 412 17.48 -13.26 -4.92
N PHE A 413 16.95 -14.01 -5.90
CA PHE A 413 16.79 -13.52 -7.28
C PHE A 413 15.92 -12.27 -7.33
N LEU A 414 14.78 -12.26 -6.63
CA LEU A 414 13.90 -11.09 -6.58
C LEU A 414 14.61 -9.86 -6.00
N ALA A 415 15.38 -10.01 -4.92
CA ALA A 415 16.14 -8.91 -4.32
C ALA A 415 17.19 -8.36 -5.31
N PHE A 416 17.90 -9.25 -6.01
CA PHE A 416 18.85 -8.90 -7.05
C PHE A 416 18.17 -8.18 -8.23
N ASP A 417 17.08 -8.74 -8.76
CA ASP A 417 16.36 -8.20 -9.92
C ASP A 417 15.78 -6.81 -9.62
N LEU A 418 15.24 -6.59 -8.42
CA LEU A 418 14.76 -5.27 -7.98
C LEU A 418 15.90 -4.27 -7.81
N PHE A 419 17.04 -4.71 -7.28
CA PHE A 419 18.22 -3.86 -7.11
C PHE A 419 18.80 -3.44 -8.46
N VAL A 420 18.98 -4.39 -9.38
CA VAL A 420 19.47 -4.14 -10.74
C VAL A 420 18.47 -3.32 -11.55
N GLY A 421 17.18 -3.66 -11.49
CA GLY A 421 16.12 -2.91 -12.17
C GLY A 421 16.06 -1.46 -11.70
N ARG A 422 16.21 -1.22 -10.38
CA ARG A 422 16.37 0.14 -9.83
C ARG A 422 17.58 0.85 -10.42
N TRP A 423 18.74 0.20 -10.44
CA TRP A 423 19.96 0.80 -10.97
C TRP A 423 19.82 1.17 -12.45
N ILE A 424 19.30 0.26 -13.28
CA ILE A 424 19.02 0.50 -14.72
C ILE A 424 18.09 1.69 -14.89
N TYR A 425 17.00 1.74 -14.12
CA TYR A 425 16.02 2.82 -14.19
C TYR A 425 16.66 4.19 -13.88
N LEU A 426 17.46 4.27 -12.80
CA LEU A 426 18.09 5.53 -12.39
C LEU A 426 19.20 5.98 -13.35
N ASP A 427 20.07 5.07 -13.81
CA ASP A 427 21.13 5.37 -14.78
C ASP A 427 20.52 5.82 -16.12
N ALA A 428 19.47 5.15 -16.59
CA ALA A 428 18.77 5.52 -17.81
C ALA A 428 18.15 6.93 -17.74
N ARG A 429 17.57 7.28 -16.59
CA ARG A 429 16.98 8.61 -16.36
C ARG A 429 18.06 9.69 -16.28
N GLY A 430 19.17 9.42 -15.59
CA GLY A 430 20.33 10.32 -15.55
C GLY A 430 20.92 10.62 -16.93
N ARG A 431 20.80 9.66 -17.86
CA ARG A 431 21.23 9.78 -19.27
C ARG A 431 20.16 10.31 -20.22
N GLY A 432 18.98 10.69 -19.73
CA GLY A 432 17.89 11.19 -20.59
C GLY A 432 17.28 10.15 -21.52
N VAL A 433 17.46 8.85 -21.26
CA VAL A 433 16.91 7.77 -22.11
C VAL A 433 15.39 7.73 -22.02
N ARG A 434 14.72 7.62 -23.16
CA ARG A 434 13.26 7.55 -23.23
C ARG A 434 12.76 6.29 -22.51
N PRO A 435 11.74 6.39 -21.63
CA PRO A 435 11.23 5.24 -20.88
C PRO A 435 10.87 4.03 -21.75
N LEU A 436 10.30 4.26 -22.94
CA LEU A 436 9.92 3.20 -23.89
C LEU A 436 11.11 2.35 -24.39
N VAL A 437 12.33 2.90 -24.40
CA VAL A 437 13.54 2.18 -24.82
C VAL A 437 14.08 1.31 -23.67
N VAL A 438 13.88 1.76 -22.44
CA VAL A 438 14.36 1.10 -21.22
C VAL A 438 13.35 0.11 -20.65
N SER A 439 12.05 0.29 -20.89
CA SER A 439 11.00 -0.62 -20.44
C SER A 439 11.20 -2.08 -20.88
N PRO A 440 11.61 -2.41 -22.12
CA PRO A 440 11.92 -3.79 -22.50
C PRO A 440 13.11 -4.38 -21.75
N VAL A 441 14.10 -3.56 -21.42
CA VAL A 441 15.31 -3.97 -20.67
C VAL A 441 14.96 -4.21 -19.20
N LEU A 442 14.17 -3.33 -18.58
CA LEU A 442 13.61 -3.53 -17.25
C LEU A 442 12.69 -4.74 -17.20
N PHE A 443 11.89 -4.96 -18.25
CA PHE A 443 11.07 -6.17 -18.39
C PHE A 443 11.93 -7.42 -18.47
N ALA A 444 13.05 -7.41 -19.18
CA ALA A 444 13.97 -8.56 -19.21
C ALA A 444 14.71 -8.78 -17.88
N THR A 445 14.93 -7.70 -17.11
CA THR A 445 15.64 -7.76 -15.82
C THR A 445 14.81 -8.43 -14.73
N LEU A 446 13.48 -8.29 -14.74
CA LEU A 446 12.64 -8.83 -13.66
C LEU A 446 12.41 -10.36 -13.67
N PRO A 447 12.28 -11.04 -14.81
CA PRO A 447 12.23 -12.50 -14.90
C PRO A 447 13.60 -13.13 -15.21
N PHE A 448 14.55 -12.36 -15.74
CA PHE A 448 15.85 -12.85 -16.20
C PHE A 448 17.01 -11.90 -15.80
N GLY A 449 17.08 -11.50 -14.52
CA GLY A 449 18.07 -10.56 -13.94
C GLY A 449 19.36 -10.34 -14.75
N PRO A 450 20.22 -11.36 -14.87
CA PRO A 450 21.50 -11.24 -15.58
C PRO A 450 21.38 -10.89 -17.07
N ALA A 451 20.35 -11.39 -17.76
CA ALA A 451 20.11 -11.10 -19.17
C ALA A 451 19.69 -9.64 -19.37
N GLY A 452 18.81 -9.13 -18.51
CA GLY A 452 18.41 -7.72 -18.53
C GLY A 452 19.57 -6.77 -18.19
N PHE A 453 20.37 -7.13 -17.19
CA PHE A 453 21.61 -6.42 -16.86
C PHE A 453 22.57 -6.36 -18.04
N LEU A 454 22.85 -7.50 -18.69
CA LEU A 454 23.75 -7.58 -19.83
C LEU A 454 23.21 -6.77 -21.02
N ALA A 455 21.92 -6.89 -21.33
CA ALA A 455 21.27 -6.12 -22.38
C ALA A 455 21.41 -4.61 -22.13
N TYR A 456 21.26 -4.16 -20.88
CA TYR A 456 21.50 -2.77 -20.53
C TYR A 456 22.96 -2.38 -20.72
N CYS A 457 23.92 -3.17 -20.23
CA CYS A 457 25.34 -2.88 -20.38
C CYS A 457 25.78 -2.76 -21.85
N VAL A 458 25.20 -3.56 -22.76
CA VAL A 458 25.47 -3.49 -24.21
C VAL A 458 24.84 -2.24 -24.84
N ALA A 459 23.62 -1.88 -24.43
CA ALA A 459 22.93 -0.71 -24.97
C ALA A 459 23.44 0.62 -24.37
N ARG A 460 23.96 0.58 -23.14
CA ARG A 460 24.37 1.74 -22.34
C ARG A 460 25.37 2.68 -23.03
N PRO A 461 26.41 2.22 -23.75
CA PRO A 461 27.34 3.10 -24.46
C PRO A 461 26.68 3.94 -25.56
N ALA A 462 25.58 3.46 -26.15
CA ALA A 462 24.85 4.19 -27.18
C ALA A 462 23.96 5.33 -26.62
N PHE A 463 23.78 5.37 -25.30
CA PHE A 463 22.98 6.38 -24.59
C PHE A 463 23.85 7.52 -24.05
N ALA A 464 24.81 7.99 -24.85
CA ALA A 464 25.82 8.98 -24.45
C ALA A 464 25.23 10.21 -23.75
N ASP A 465 26.00 10.72 -22.78
CA ASP A 465 25.62 11.76 -21.82
C ASP A 465 25.19 13.05 -22.55
N GLY A 466 23.89 13.32 -22.59
CA GLY A 466 23.28 14.53 -23.14
C GLY A 466 23.15 15.65 -22.12
#